data_AF-A0A0D9AHY9-F1
#
_entry.id   AF-A0A0D9AHY9-F1
#
_cell.length_a   1.000
_cell.length_b   1.000
_cell.length_c   1.000
_cell.angle_alpha   90.00
_cell.angle_beta   90.00
_cell.angle_gamma   90.00
#
_symmetry.space_group_name_H-M   'P 1'
#
loop_
_entity.id
_entity.type
_entity.pdbx_description
1 polymer ?
#
loop_
_entity_poly.entity_id
_entity_poly.type
_entity_poly.pdbx_seq_one_letter_code
_entity_poly.pdbx_strand_id
1 'polypeptide(L)'
;MTYDWDLMLRLLREAQKPGNEAFAPRQYADEHAMAMEDAGQPLPNMDSLKAEAQNYESLLFEGGFMVTRPEEEGGNGENFVLTERGTRLLRMLGGDGSHRQRLEEKGEAALTPEVFDTLATG
;
A
#
# COMPACT_ATOMS: atom_id res chain seq x y z
N MET A 1 8.40 12.73 7.20
CA MET A 1 6.95 12.68 7.50
C MET A 1 6.59 11.24 7.82
N THR A 2 5.33 10.96 8.16
CA THR A 2 4.86 9.59 8.41
C THR A 2 3.86 9.24 7.33
N TYR A 3 3.90 8.01 6.83
CA TYR A 3 2.93 7.54 5.84
C TYR A 3 1.56 7.29 6.47
N ASP A 4 0.52 7.45 5.66
CA ASP A 4 -0.78 6.86 5.94
C ASP A 4 -0.70 5.34 5.68
N TRP A 5 -0.36 4.62 6.75
CA TRP A 5 -0.20 3.16 6.72
C TRP A 5 -1.51 2.42 6.46
N ASP A 6 -2.66 3.01 6.77
CA ASP A 6 -3.97 2.40 6.53
C ASP A 6 -4.36 2.50 5.06
N LEU A 7 -4.11 3.65 4.43
CA LEU A 7 -4.23 3.81 2.99
C LEU A 7 -3.26 2.88 2.26
N MET A 8 -2.01 2.78 2.71
CA MET A 8 -1.03 1.87 2.11
C MET A 8 -1.44 0.40 2.25
N LEU A 9 -1.94 0.00 3.42
CA LEU A 9 -2.49 -1.33 3.64
C LEU A 9 -3.68 -1.61 2.70
N ARG A 10 -4.55 -0.63 2.47
CA ARG A 10 -5.65 -0.73 1.51
C ARG A 10 -5.11 -0.99 0.09
N LEU A 11 -4.15 -0.21 -0.38
CA LEU A 11 -3.54 -0.40 -1.71
C LEU A 11 -2.93 -1.79 -1.88
N LEU A 12 -2.19 -2.28 -0.88
CA LEU A 12 -1.58 -3.61 -0.92
C LEU A 12 -2.64 -4.73 -0.96
N ARG A 13 -3.76 -4.56 -0.25
CA ARG A 13 -4.88 -5.52 -0.32
C ARG A 13 -5.52 -5.53 -1.70
N GLU A 14 -5.67 -4.38 -2.34
CA GLU A 14 -6.19 -4.31 -3.71
C GLU A 14 -5.23 -4.98 -4.71
N ALA A 15 -3.92 -4.74 -4.58
CA ALA A 15 -2.91 -5.39 -5.42
C ALA A 15 -2.80 -6.92 -5.19
N GLN A 16 -3.23 -7.42 -4.02
CA GLN A 16 -3.31 -8.86 -3.76
C GLN A 16 -4.51 -9.52 -4.45
N LYS A 17 -5.59 -8.77 -4.75
CA LYS A 17 -6.79 -9.37 -5.33
C LYS A 17 -6.50 -9.94 -6.72
N PRO A 18 -7.07 -11.10 -7.07
CA PRO A 18 -7.03 -11.59 -8.43
C PRO A 18 -7.93 -10.73 -9.31
N GLY A 19 -7.52 -10.49 -10.56
CA GLY A 19 -8.34 -9.73 -11.51
C GLY A 19 -7.52 -9.11 -12.64
N ASN A 20 -8.23 -8.65 -13.67
CA ASN A 20 -7.69 -7.91 -14.81
C ASN A 20 -8.08 -6.42 -14.79
N GLU A 21 -8.65 -5.95 -13.69
CA GLU A 21 -9.03 -4.55 -13.51
C GLU A 21 -7.78 -3.67 -13.33
N ALA A 22 -7.82 -2.47 -13.89
CA ALA A 22 -6.76 -1.48 -13.70
C ALA A 22 -6.66 -1.09 -12.22
N PHE A 23 -5.43 -0.90 -11.75
CA PHE A 23 -5.17 -0.43 -10.40
C PHE A 23 -5.54 1.05 -10.31
N ALA A 24 -6.52 1.35 -9.47
CA ALA A 24 -7.12 2.68 -9.38
C ALA A 24 -6.90 3.31 -8.00
N PRO A 25 -5.66 3.76 -7.66
CA PRO A 25 -5.33 4.24 -6.32
C PRO A 25 -6.19 5.43 -5.88
N ARG A 26 -6.59 6.30 -6.81
CA ARG A 26 -7.50 7.42 -6.53
C ARG A 26 -8.88 6.94 -6.09
N GLN A 27 -9.41 5.88 -6.70
CA GLN A 27 -10.69 5.29 -6.32
C GLN A 27 -10.57 4.60 -4.95
N TYR A 28 -9.47 3.89 -4.72
CA TYR A 28 -9.24 3.24 -3.43
C TYR A 28 -9.11 4.25 -2.29
N ALA A 29 -8.55 5.44 -2.55
CA ALA A 29 -8.55 6.56 -1.61
C ALA A 29 -9.95 7.09 -1.31
N ASP A 30 -10.81 7.24 -2.32
CA ASP A 30 -12.21 7.63 -2.12
C ASP A 30 -12.95 6.64 -1.21
N GLU A 31 -12.83 5.34 -1.51
CA GLU A 31 -13.43 4.28 -0.72
C GLU A 31 -12.87 4.25 0.72
N HIS A 32 -11.57 4.53 0.88
CA HIS A 32 -10.93 4.63 2.19
C HIS A 32 -11.47 5.83 3.00
N ALA A 33 -11.64 6.99 2.37
CA ALA A 33 -12.22 8.17 3.01
C ALA A 33 -13.67 7.93 3.46
N MET A 34 -14.48 7.28 2.62
CA MET A 34 -15.85 6.89 2.96
C MET A 34 -15.89 5.91 4.13
N ALA A 35 -14.98 4.94 4.16
CA ALA A 35 -14.88 3.99 5.28
C ALA A 35 -14.46 4.67 6.59
N MET A 36 -13.59 5.69 6.52
CA MET A 36 -13.23 6.51 7.68
C MET A 36 -14.42 7.31 8.21
N GLU A 37 -15.20 7.93 7.33
CA GLU A 37 -16.43 8.65 7.69
C GLU A 37 -17.44 7.73 8.38
N ASP A 38 -17.69 6.54 7.81
CA ASP A 38 -18.60 5.54 8.39
C ASP A 38 -18.12 5.05 9.77
N ALA A 39 -16.81 4.97 9.97
CA ALA A 39 -16.18 4.68 11.27
C ALA A 39 -16.19 5.87 12.25
N GLY A 40 -16.79 7.00 11.88
CA GLY A 40 -16.88 8.22 12.69
C GLY A 40 -15.58 9.02 12.78
N GLN A 41 -14.62 8.75 11.89
CA GLN A 41 -13.38 9.52 11.80
C GLN A 41 -13.60 10.79 10.95
N PRO A 42 -12.84 11.87 11.22
CA PRO A 42 -12.92 13.06 10.40
C PRO A 42 -12.51 12.75 8.95
N LEU A 43 -13.37 13.14 8.00
CA LEU A 43 -13.05 13.07 6.57
C LEU A 43 -11.75 13.85 6.28
N PRO A 44 -10.71 13.22 5.73
CA PRO A 44 -9.51 13.92 5.31
C PRO A 44 -9.78 14.76 4.06
N ASN A 45 -8.81 15.59 3.68
CA ASN A 45 -8.85 16.25 2.38
C ASN A 45 -8.73 15.19 1.27
N MET A 46 -9.80 15.00 0.50
CA MET A 46 -9.89 13.97 -0.54
C MET A 46 -8.86 14.18 -1.65
N ASP A 47 -8.57 15.41 -2.05
CA ASP A 47 -7.57 15.71 -3.08
C ASP A 47 -6.17 15.32 -2.60
N SER A 48 -5.85 15.62 -1.33
CA SER A 48 -4.60 15.20 -0.70
C SER A 48 -4.50 13.67 -0.61
N LEU A 49 -5.56 13.01 -0.15
CA LEU A 49 -5.58 11.54 0.00
C LEU A 49 -5.39 10.83 -1.35
N LYS A 50 -6.02 11.35 -2.42
CA LYS A 50 -5.84 10.83 -3.79
C LYS A 50 -4.42 11.03 -4.30
N ALA A 51 -3.80 12.16 -3.99
CA ALA A 51 -2.41 12.43 -4.36
C ALA A 51 -1.48 11.47 -3.60
N GLU A 52 -1.71 11.25 -2.30
CA GLU A 52 -0.97 10.27 -1.51
C GLU A 52 -1.11 8.86 -2.06
N ALA A 53 -2.32 8.43 -2.43
CA ALA A 53 -2.51 7.09 -2.99
C ALA A 53 -1.71 6.85 -4.28
N GLN A 54 -1.62 7.85 -5.16
CA GLN A 54 -0.76 7.77 -6.35
C GLN A 54 0.73 7.76 -5.99
N ASN A 55 1.14 8.59 -5.03
CA ASN A 55 2.51 8.60 -4.56
C ASN A 55 2.90 7.22 -3.96
N TYR A 56 1.99 6.59 -3.22
CA TYR A 56 2.19 5.26 -2.66
C TYR A 56 2.21 4.18 -3.74
N GLU A 57 1.39 4.27 -4.78
CA GLU A 57 1.51 3.37 -5.94
C GLU A 57 2.92 3.43 -6.53
N SER A 58 3.43 4.64 -6.84
CA SER A 58 4.79 4.80 -7.37
C SER A 58 5.85 4.30 -6.39
N LEU A 59 5.73 4.65 -5.11
CA LEU A 59 6.65 4.22 -4.06
C LEU A 59 6.71 2.69 -3.91
N LEU A 60 5.55 2.03 -3.90
CA LEU A 60 5.45 0.58 -3.77
C LEU A 60 5.99 -0.12 -5.02
N PHE A 61 5.76 0.45 -6.20
CA PHE A 61 6.30 -0.07 -7.46
C PHE A 61 7.82 0.09 -7.53
N GLU A 62 8.34 1.31 -7.34
CA GLU A 62 9.78 1.62 -7.37
C GLU A 62 10.56 0.92 -6.24
N GLY A 63 9.94 0.76 -5.07
CA GLY A 63 10.48 0.00 -3.94
C GLY A 63 10.45 -1.52 -4.12
N GLY A 64 9.89 -2.02 -5.23
CA GLY A 64 9.80 -3.45 -5.54
C GLY A 64 8.84 -4.22 -4.65
N PHE A 65 7.86 -3.56 -4.03
CA PHE A 65 6.77 -4.19 -3.30
C PHE A 65 5.66 -4.67 -4.25
N MET A 66 5.48 -3.96 -5.37
CA MET A 66 4.57 -4.33 -6.45
C MET A 66 5.31 -4.43 -7.77
N VAL A 67 4.82 -5.30 -8.65
CA VAL A 67 5.24 -5.37 -10.05
C VAL A 67 4.01 -5.45 -10.94
N THR A 68 4.15 -5.09 -12.22
CA THR A 68 3.07 -5.26 -13.18
C THR A 68 2.66 -6.72 -13.22
N ARG A 69 1.35 -6.97 -13.28
CA ARG A 69 0.83 -8.33 -13.40
C ARG A 69 1.32 -8.93 -14.72
N PRO A 70 1.84 -10.17 -14.73
CA PRO A 70 2.18 -10.87 -15.96
C PRO A 70 0.97 -11.01 -16.88
N GLU A 71 1.16 -10.87 -18.20
CA GLU A 71 0.07 -11.06 -19.18
C GLU A 71 -0.58 -12.44 -19.06
N GLU A 72 0.21 -13.48 -18.75
CA GLU A 72 -0.26 -14.85 -18.52
C GLU A 72 -1.24 -14.97 -17.33
N GLU A 73 -1.19 -14.02 -16.39
CA GLU A 73 -2.08 -13.93 -15.24
C GLU A 73 -3.20 -12.90 -15.42
N GLY A 74 -3.36 -12.34 -16.63
CA GLY A 74 -4.33 -11.29 -16.95
C GLY A 74 -3.78 -9.87 -16.80
N GLY A 75 -2.46 -9.71 -16.93
CA GLY A 75 -1.80 -8.41 -16.98
C GLY A 75 -2.24 -7.55 -18.15
N ASN A 76 -2.47 -6.26 -17.91
CA ASN A 76 -2.83 -5.27 -18.93
C ASN A 76 -1.90 -4.05 -18.93
N GLY A 77 -0.82 -4.08 -18.13
CA GLY A 77 0.12 -2.96 -17.96
C GLY A 77 -0.35 -1.88 -16.98
N GLU A 78 -1.62 -1.94 -16.55
CA GLU A 78 -2.25 -1.00 -15.61
C GLU A 78 -2.65 -1.70 -14.29
N ASN A 79 -2.36 -2.99 -14.14
CA ASN A 79 -2.64 -3.79 -12.95
C ASN A 79 -1.37 -4.42 -12.36
N PHE A 80 -1.40 -4.62 -11.05
CA PHE A 80 -0.23 -5.07 -10.29
C PHE A 80 -0.47 -6.37 -9.53
N VAL A 81 0.63 -7.00 -9.14
CA VAL A 81 0.70 -8.09 -8.17
C VAL A 81 1.73 -7.76 -7.10
N LEU A 82 1.52 -8.29 -5.89
CA LEU A 82 2.50 -8.17 -4.82
C LEU A 82 3.71 -9.05 -5.08
N THR A 83 4.90 -8.51 -4.84
CA THR A 83 6.13 -9.32 -4.73
C THR A 83 6.17 -10.05 -3.38
N GLU A 84 7.21 -10.86 -3.16
CA GLU A 84 7.48 -11.37 -1.81
C GLU A 84 7.64 -10.24 -0.78
N ARG A 85 8.31 -9.14 -1.17
CA ARG A 85 8.49 -7.97 -0.32
C ARG A 85 7.15 -7.28 -0.03
N GLY A 86 6.31 -7.09 -1.05
CA GLY A 86 4.96 -6.55 -0.89
C GLY A 86 4.08 -7.42 0.01
N THR A 87 4.19 -8.74 -0.12
CA THR A 87 3.46 -9.69 0.73
C THR A 87 3.91 -9.61 2.20
N ARG A 88 5.21 -9.40 2.45
CA ARG A 88 5.73 -9.16 3.80
C ARG A 88 5.21 -7.84 4.36
N LEU A 89 5.25 -6.76 3.59
CA LEU A 89 4.73 -5.45 4.01
C LEU A 89 3.24 -5.54 4.35
N LEU A 90 2.44 -6.20 3.50
CA LEU A 90 1.02 -6.44 3.74
C LEU A 90 0.77 -7.14 5.09
N ARG A 91 1.56 -8.18 5.39
CA ARG A 91 1.44 -8.91 6.67
C ARG A 91 1.86 -8.08 7.87
N MET A 92 2.94 -7.29 7.75
CA MET A 92 3.42 -6.42 8.81
C MET A 92 2.38 -5.34 9.16
N LEU A 93 1.74 -4.76 8.15
CA LEU A 93 0.69 -3.74 8.31
C LEU A 93 -0.64 -4.31 8.78
N GLY A 94 -1.01 -5.52 8.33
CA GLY A 94 -2.27 -6.18 8.68
C GLY A 94 -2.23 -7.06 9.94
N GLY A 95 -1.08 -7.13 10.62
CA GLY A 95 -0.85 -7.97 11.81
C GLY A 95 -1.31 -7.35 13.13
N ASP A 96 -0.77 -7.85 14.24
CA ASP A 96 -1.10 -7.48 15.62
C ASP A 96 -0.53 -6.12 16.09
N GLY A 97 0.02 -5.32 15.18
CA GLY A 97 0.53 -3.97 15.43
C GLY A 97 2.01 -3.87 15.80
N SER A 98 2.66 -4.96 16.26
CA SER A 98 4.07 -4.95 16.66
C SER A 98 5.03 -4.57 15.51
N HIS A 99 4.82 -5.15 14.33
CA HIS A 99 5.58 -4.82 13.13
C HIS A 99 5.23 -3.43 12.58
N ARG A 100 3.96 -3.02 12.69
CA ARG A 100 3.51 -1.70 12.23
C ARG A 100 4.18 -0.58 13.02
N GLN A 101 4.29 -0.72 14.34
CA GLN A 101 5.00 0.25 15.17
C GLN A 101 6.46 0.43 14.73
N ARG A 102 7.16 -0.67 14.39
CA ARG A 102 8.56 -0.60 13.90
C ARG A 102 8.69 0.15 12.57
N LEU A 103 7.69 0.03 11.69
CA LEU A 103 7.63 0.79 10.43
C LEU A 103 7.37 2.28 10.73
N GLU A 104 6.42 2.58 11.61
CA GLU A 104 6.11 3.94 12.05
C GLU A 104 7.33 4.65 12.66
N GLU A 105 8.10 3.96 13.50
CA GLU A 105 9.32 4.48 14.12
C GLU A 105 10.41 4.85 13.10
N LYS A 106 10.44 4.19 11.94
CA LYS A 106 11.39 4.47 10.85
C LYS A 106 10.86 5.48 9.83
N GLY A 107 9.57 5.78 9.85
CA GLY A 107 8.92 6.73 8.95
C GLY A 107 9.18 6.40 7.47
N GLU A 108 9.52 7.41 6.67
CA GLU A 108 9.78 7.25 5.24
C GLU A 108 10.90 6.25 4.91
N ALA A 109 11.93 6.18 5.76
CA ALA A 109 13.04 5.25 5.55
C ALA A 109 12.60 3.78 5.63
N ALA A 110 11.46 3.49 6.29
CA ALA A 110 10.95 2.14 6.48
C ALA A 110 10.68 1.38 5.18
N LEU A 111 10.41 2.10 4.08
CA LEU A 111 10.09 1.52 2.77
C LEU A 111 11.27 1.53 1.80
N THR A 112 12.43 2.02 2.22
CA THR A 112 13.66 1.78 1.46
C THR A 112 14.01 0.29 1.53
N PRO A 113 14.40 -0.35 0.40
CA PRO A 113 14.67 -1.79 0.38
C PRO A 113 15.59 -2.28 1.50
N GLU A 114 16.69 -1.58 1.74
CA GLU A 114 17.70 -1.96 2.74
C GLU A 114 17.15 -1.93 4.18
N VAL A 115 16.41 -0.88 4.52
CA VAL A 115 15.80 -0.74 5.85
C VAL A 115 14.65 -1.71 6.00
N PHE A 116 13.78 -1.82 4.99
CA PHE A 116 12.63 -2.71 5.02
C PHE A 116 13.05 -4.17 5.21
N ASP A 117 14.03 -4.65 4.44
CA ASP A 117 14.49 -6.03 4.52
C ASP A 117 15.11 -6.34 5.89
N THR A 118 15.74 -5.36 6.53
CA THR A 118 16.22 -5.45 7.92
C THR A 118 15.06 -5.51 8.93
N LEU A 119 14.02 -4.69 8.74
CA LEU A 119 12.84 -4.70 9.61
C LEU A 119 12.02 -5.98 9.48
N ALA A 120 11.94 -6.55 8.28
CA ALA A 120 11.14 -7.74 7.98
C ALA A 120 11.80 -9.06 8.39
N THR A 121 13.07 -9.04 8.80
CA THR A 121 13.84 -10.22 9.21
C THR A 121 14.02 -10.35 10.72
N GLY A 122 14.01 -9.24 11.46
CA GLY A 122 14.06 -9.24 12.93
C GLY A 122 12.68 -9.28 13.55
#